data_AF-A0A959ZP20-F1
#
_entry.id   AF-A0A959ZP20-F1
#
_cell.length_a   1.000
_cell.length_b   1.000
_cell.length_c   1.000
_cell.angle_alpha   90.00
_cell.angle_beta   90.00
_cell.angle_gamma   90.00
#
_symmetry.space_group_name_H-M   'P 1'
#
loop_
_entity.id
_entity.type
_entity.pdbx_description
1 polymer ?
#
loop_
_entity_poly.entity_id
_entity_poly.type
_entity_poly.pdbx_seq_one_letter_code
_entity_poly.pdbx_strand_id
1 'polypeptide(L)' 'MRSAFDFVVGDDWRLALGAVILVAFVALLVSQGINAWWLAPPAIPALLLSTHRP' A
#
# COMPACT_ATOMS: atom_id res chain seq x y z
N MET A 1 4.24 -17.41 -19.00
CA MET A 1 4.93 -16.23 -18.45
C MET A 1 3.89 -15.28 -17.85
N ARG A 2 3.47 -15.50 -16.60
CA ARG A 2 2.72 -14.50 -15.79
C ARG A 2 3.39 -14.21 -14.44
N SER A 3 4.48 -14.92 -14.16
CA SER A 3 5.16 -15.04 -12.87
C SER A 3 5.69 -13.73 -12.28
N ALA A 4 6.06 -12.74 -13.10
CA ALA A 4 6.56 -11.45 -12.57
C ALA A 4 5.43 -10.49 -12.18
N PHE A 5 4.33 -10.47 -12.95
CA PHE A 5 3.20 -9.59 -12.64
C PHE A 5 2.44 -10.11 -11.42
N ASP A 6 2.20 -11.42 -11.36
CA ASP A 6 1.55 -12.06 -10.20
C ASP A 6 2.43 -11.95 -8.93
N PHE A 7 3.76 -11.87 -9.06
CA PHE A 7 4.65 -11.63 -7.91
C PHE A 7 4.60 -10.19 -7.40
N VAL A 8 4.54 -9.20 -8.31
CA VAL A 8 4.52 -7.78 -7.94
C VAL A 8 3.14 -7.34 -7.46
N VAL A 9 2.08 -7.82 -8.12
CA VAL A 9 0.70 -7.41 -7.85
C VAL A 9 0.02 -8.32 -6.83
N GLY A 10 0.43 -9.58 -6.77
CA GLY A 10 -0.23 -10.59 -5.94
C GLY A 10 -1.56 -11.04 -6.51
N ASP A 11 -2.29 -11.81 -5.71
CA ASP A 11 -3.63 -12.32 -6.02
C ASP A 11 -4.70 -11.21 -6.07
N ASP A 12 -4.47 -10.09 -5.36
CA ASP A 12 -5.36 -8.93 -5.35
C ASP A 12 -4.64 -7.62 -5.73
N TRP A 13 -4.97 -7.11 -6.92
CA TRP A 13 -4.43 -5.86 -7.45
C TRP A 13 -4.77 -4.62 -6.63
N ARG A 14 -5.82 -4.66 -5.81
CA ARG A 14 -6.25 -3.56 -4.94
C ARG A 14 -5.25 -3.34 -3.80
N LEU A 15 -4.65 -4.42 -3.30
CA LEU A 15 -3.57 -4.33 -2.31
C LEU A 15 -2.33 -3.69 -2.91
N ALA A 16 -1.94 -4.08 -4.13
CA ALA A 16 -0.82 -3.47 -4.84
C ALA A 16 -1.05 -1.97 -5.09
N LEU A 17 -2.25 -1.59 -5.56
CA LEU A 17 -2.61 -0.19 -5.75
C LEU A 17 -2.60 0.59 -4.42
N GLY A 18 -3.16 0.01 -3.35
CA GLY A 18 -3.15 0.60 -2.02
C GLY A 18 -1.73 0.84 -1.49
N ALA A 19 -0.82 -0.10 -1.71
CA ALA A 19 0.59 0.04 -1.35
C ALA A 19 1.27 1.18 -2.11
N VAL A 20 1.04 1.29 -3.43
CA VAL A 20 1.58 2.41 -4.25
C VAL A 20 1.07 3.75 -3.75
N ILE A 21 -0.23 3.87 -3.45
CA ILE A 21 -0.84 5.10 -2.92
C ILE A 21 -0.23 5.44 -1.55
N LEU A 22 -0.09 4.46 -0.66
CA LEU A 22 0.49 4.66 0.68
C LEU A 22 1.93 5.17 0.59
N VAL A 23 2.76 4.55 -0.26
CA VAL A 23 4.16 4.97 -0.47
C VAL A 23 4.23 6.38 -1.05
N ALA A 24 3.41 6.69 -2.06
CA ALA A 24 3.35 8.02 -2.65
C ALA A 24 2.95 9.10 -1.62
N PHE A 25 1.98 8.78 -0.76
CA PHE A 25 1.54 9.70 0.29
C PHE A 25 2.61 9.91 1.38
N VAL A 26 3.29 8.84 1.81
CA VAL A 26 4.45 8.93 2.72
C VAL A 26 5.55 9.80 2.09
N ALA A 27 5.89 9.57 0.82
CA ALA A 27 6.90 10.35 0.11
C ALA A 27 6.54 11.84 0.05
N LEU A 28 5.27 12.15 -0.19
CA LEU A 28 4.77 13.53 -0.17
C LEU A 28 4.92 14.15 1.22
N LEU A 29 4.50 13.47 2.28
CA LEU A 29 4.64 13.98 3.66
C LEU A 29 6.11 14.22 4.04
N VAL A 30 6.99 13.27 3.71
CA VAL A 30 8.42 13.39 3.96
C VAL A 30 9.03 14.55 3.16
N SER A 31 8.59 14.78 1.92
CA SER A 31 9.03 15.94 1.11
C SER A 31 8.67 17.28 1.76
N GLN A 32 7.64 17.31 2.61
CA GLN A 32 7.23 18.48 3.38
C GLN A 32 7.89 18.55 4.78
N GLY A 33 8.85 17.66 5.07
CA GLY A 33 9.55 17.60 6.36
C GLY A 33 8.77 16.88 7.47
N ILE A 34 7.64 16.24 7.16
CA ILE A 34 6.83 15.50 8.15
C ILE A 34 7.38 14.07 8.27
N ASN A 35 7.80 13.68 9.46
CA ASN A 35 8.23 12.30 9.73
C ASN A 35 7.00 11.37 9.83
N ALA A 36 6.71 10.64 8.76
CA ALA A 36 5.49 9.84 8.57
C ALA A 36 5.62 8.35 8.96
N TRP A 37 6.58 7.98 9.82
CA TRP A 37 6.80 6.59 10.27
C TRP A 37 5.55 5.91 10.86
N TRP A 38 4.64 6.71 11.43
CA TRP A 38 3.40 6.27 12.08
C TRP A 38 2.27 5.93 11.09
N LEU A 39 2.42 6.27 9.80
CA LEU A 39 1.34 6.14 8.81
C LEU A 39 1.22 4.71 8.26
N ALA A 40 2.34 4.02 8.06
CA ALA A 40 2.33 2.67 7.49
C ALA A 40 1.68 1.61 8.42
N PRO A 41 1.96 1.57 9.75
CA PRO A 41 1.40 0.56 10.64
C PRO A 41 -0.14 0.46 10.65
N PRO A 42 -0.92 1.57 10.67
CA PRO A 42 -2.38 1.49 10.57
C PRO A 42 -2.90 1.35 9.13
N ALA A 43 -2.17 1.85 8.13
CA ALA A 43 -2.62 1.81 6.75
C ALA A 43 -2.64 0.37 6.17
N ILE A 44 -1.66 -0.46 6.53
CA ILE A 44 -1.58 -1.86 6.08
C ILE A 44 -2.81 -2.68 6.50
N PRO A 45 -3.22 -2.74 7.79
CA PRO A 45 -4.42 -3.48 8.19
C PRO A 45 -5.70 -2.85 7.62
N ALA A 46 -5.76 -1.53 7.45
CA ALA A 46 -6.90 -0.87 6.79
C ALA A 46 -7.06 -1.32 5.32
N LEU A 47 -5.96 -1.42 4.57
CA LEU A 47 -5.96 -1.97 3.21
C LEU A 47 -6.42 -3.44 3.20
N LEU A 48 -5.94 -4.24 4.15
CA LEU A 48 -6.34 -5.65 4.27
C LEU A 48 -7.85 -5.78 4.53
N LEU A 49 -8.38 -5.00 5.47
CA LEU A 49 -9.81 -4.95 5.81
C LEU A 49 -10.67 -4.47 4.64
N SER A 50 -10.20 -3.50 3.85
CA SER A 50 -10.94 -2.99 2.68
C SER A 50 -11.09 -4.04 1.55
N THR A 51 -10.27 -5.08 1.61
CA THR A 51 -10.18 -6.14 0.61
C THR A 51 -10.92 -7.39 1.07
N HIS A 52 -10.89 -7.69 2.37
CA HIS A 52 -11.76 -8.68 2.99
C HIS A 52 -13.24 -8.25 2.88
N ARG A 53 -13.94 -8.80 1.88
CA ARG A 53 -15.40 -8.83 1.92
C ARG A 53 -15.82 -9.85 2.99
N PRO A 54 -16.74 -9.50 3.91
CA PRO A 54 -17.35 -10.49 4.80
C PRO A 54 -18.13 -11.54 4.00
#